data_AF-A0A961F6Q0-F1
#
_entry.id   AF-A0A961F6Q0-F1
#
_cell.length_a   1.000
_cell.length_b   1.000
_cell.length_c   1.000
_cell.angle_alpha   90.00
_cell.angle_beta   90.00
_cell.angle_gamma   90.00
#
_symmetry.space_group_name_H-M   'P 1'
#
loop_
_entity.id
_entity.type
_entity.pdbx_description
1 polymer ?
#
loop_
_entity_poly.entity_id
_entity_poly.type
_entity_poly.pdbx_seq_one_letter_code
_entity_poly.pdbx_strand_id
1 'polypeptide(L)'
;VIQRVLEHDGKLTLLDQNEIITPNKYFRLFATSNTVGLGDTTGLYHGVQQINQAQMDRWSLVATLNYLSHDAEVAIVLAKAPHYNTEKGRRTVSQMVTLADLTRTAFMNGELSTVMSPRTVITWAQNAEIFRNIGYAFRLSFLNKCDELERQTVAEFYQRCFDEELPESAASTAMG
;
A
#
# COMPACT_ATOMS: atom_id res chain seq x y z
N VAL A 1 9.12 -10.28 25.85
CA VAL A 1 8.60 -11.69 25.79
C VAL A 1 9.18 -12.46 24.61
N ILE A 2 9.07 -11.99 23.36
CA ILE A 2 9.59 -12.75 22.20
C ILE A 2 11.13 -12.74 22.06
N GLN A 3 11.82 -11.83 22.75
CA GLN A 3 13.27 -11.64 22.69
C GLN A 3 14.05 -12.94 22.89
N ARG A 4 13.65 -13.76 23.87
CA ARG A 4 14.33 -15.04 24.18
C ARG A 4 14.21 -16.06 23.06
N VAL A 5 13.12 -16.06 22.29
CA VAL A 5 12.91 -16.97 21.15
C VAL A 5 13.73 -16.55 19.92
N LEU A 6 14.15 -15.28 19.87
CA LEU A 6 14.98 -14.73 18.79
C LEU A 6 16.49 -14.90 19.02
N GLU A 7 16.91 -15.43 20.16
CA GLU A 7 18.32 -15.72 20.46
C GLU A 7 18.75 -17.09 19.93
N HIS A 8 20.06 -17.29 19.76
CA HIS A 8 20.63 -18.61 19.46
C HIS A 8 20.29 -19.57 20.62
N ASP A 9 19.68 -20.72 20.31
CA ASP A 9 19.10 -21.67 21.29
C ASP A 9 17.98 -21.10 22.20
N GLY A 10 17.32 -20.05 21.72
CA GLY A 10 16.22 -19.39 22.40
C GLY A 10 15.06 -20.31 22.77
N LYS A 11 14.67 -20.31 24.05
CA LYS A 11 13.48 -21.04 24.55
C LYS A 11 12.36 -20.08 24.91
N LEU A 12 11.12 -20.51 24.69
CA LEU A 12 9.95 -19.76 25.15
C LEU A 12 9.67 -20.15 26.60
N THR A 13 9.82 -19.22 27.52
CA THR A 13 9.49 -19.43 28.94
C THR A 13 8.11 -18.85 29.23
N LEU A 14 7.18 -19.69 29.69
CA LEU A 14 5.89 -19.28 30.22
C LEU A 14 6.03 -19.16 31.75
N LEU A 15 6.31 -17.95 32.23
CA LEU A 15 6.61 -17.70 33.64
C LEU A 15 5.39 -17.91 34.56
N ASP A 16 4.19 -17.65 34.05
CA ASP A 16 2.91 -17.88 34.70
C ASP A 16 2.62 -19.37 34.93
N GLN A 17 3.11 -20.23 34.03
CA GLN A 17 2.92 -21.68 34.07
C GLN A 17 4.18 -22.43 34.54
N ASN A 18 5.28 -21.70 34.79
CA ASN A 18 6.60 -22.23 35.10
C ASN A 18 7.09 -23.29 34.09
N GLU A 19 6.75 -23.10 32.81
CA GLU A 19 7.04 -24.04 31.73
C GLU A 19 8.10 -23.47 30.77
N ILE A 20 8.99 -24.33 30.28
CA ILE A 20 9.96 -23.99 29.24
C ILE A 20 9.64 -24.80 27.98
N ILE A 21 9.18 -24.11 26.95
CA ILE A 21 8.89 -24.69 25.64
C ILE A 21 10.14 -24.59 24.77
N THR A 22 10.59 -25.76 24.29
CA THR A 22 11.72 -25.86 23.35
C THR A 22 11.18 -25.80 21.92
N PRO A 23 11.61 -24.82 21.08
CA PRO A 23 11.16 -24.75 19.70
C PRO A 23 11.54 -26.00 18.90
N ASN A 24 10.68 -26.38 17.95
CA ASN A 24 11.00 -27.44 17.00
C ASN A 24 12.24 -27.07 16.15
N LYS A 25 13.04 -28.06 15.72
CA LYS A 25 14.25 -27.82 14.89
C LYS A 25 13.99 -27.05 13.58
N TYR A 26 12.76 -27.11 13.06
CA TYR A 26 12.34 -26.38 11.86
C TYR A 26 11.54 -25.10 12.15
N PHE A 27 11.42 -24.70 13.42
CA PHE A 27 10.70 -23.49 13.78
C PHE A 27 11.32 -22.25 13.12
N ARG A 28 10.46 -21.39 12.57
CA ARG A 28 10.83 -20.11 11.96
C ARG A 28 9.83 -19.05 12.39
N LEU A 29 10.33 -17.85 12.66
CA LEU A 29 9.50 -16.69 12.92
C LEU A 29 9.63 -15.71 11.76
N PHE A 30 8.49 -15.25 11.25
CA PHE A 30 8.41 -14.18 10.27
C PHE A 30 7.62 -13.02 10.87
N ALA A 31 8.11 -11.80 10.64
CA ALA A 31 7.38 -10.60 10.99
C ALA A 31 7.46 -9.59 9.83
N THR A 32 6.44 -8.74 9.77
CA THR A 32 6.35 -7.64 8.81
C THR A 32 6.33 -6.33 9.57
N SER A 33 7.05 -5.33 9.09
CA SER A 33 7.04 -3.97 9.63
C SER A 33 6.98 -2.98 8.48
N ASN A 34 6.12 -1.97 8.57
CA ASN A 34 5.93 -0.98 7.50
C ASN A 34 7.00 0.11 7.53
N THR A 35 7.51 0.48 8.71
CA THR A 35 8.48 1.59 8.87
C THR A 35 9.88 1.11 9.19
N VAL A 36 10.14 -0.20 9.07
CA VAL A 36 11.43 -0.82 9.45
C VAL A 36 11.84 -0.47 10.89
N GLY A 37 10.86 -0.15 11.75
CA GLY A 37 11.11 0.21 13.14
C GLY A 37 11.49 1.67 13.40
N LEU A 38 11.48 2.55 12.41
CA LEU A 38 11.78 3.98 12.58
C LEU A 38 10.64 4.77 13.26
N GLY A 39 9.51 4.12 13.51
CA GLY A 39 8.31 4.80 14.00
C GLY A 39 7.65 5.61 12.89
N ASP A 40 6.73 6.49 13.26
CA ASP A 40 6.19 7.50 12.37
C ASP A 40 6.41 8.89 12.99
N THR A 41 7.33 9.67 12.40
CA THR A 41 7.64 11.04 12.84
C THR A 41 6.63 12.06 12.33
N THR A 42 5.78 11.69 11.37
CA THR A 42 4.75 12.57 10.78
C THR A 42 3.45 12.55 11.60
N GLY A 43 3.20 11.47 12.33
CA GLY A 43 1.98 11.26 13.12
C GLY A 43 0.76 10.83 12.30
N LEU A 44 0.91 10.63 10.98
CA LEU A 44 -0.15 10.17 10.08
C LEU A 44 -0.65 8.76 10.44
N TYR A 45 0.20 7.92 11.03
CA TYR A 45 -0.09 6.53 11.36
C TYR A 45 -0.02 6.32 12.87
N HIS A 46 -1.13 6.63 13.55
CA HIS A 46 -1.30 6.33 14.96
C HIS A 46 -1.05 4.84 15.25
N GLY A 47 -0.16 4.58 16.21
CA GLY A 47 0.21 3.22 16.63
C GLY A 47 1.48 2.67 16.00
N VAL A 48 2.13 3.39 15.07
CA VAL A 48 3.46 3.04 14.57
C VAL A 48 4.52 3.42 15.61
N GLN A 49 5.02 2.43 16.31
CA GLN A 49 6.04 2.61 17.36
C GLN A 49 7.45 2.37 16.82
N GLN A 50 8.43 3.07 17.40
CA GLN A 50 9.84 2.78 17.15
C GLN A 50 10.21 1.40 17.72
N ILE A 51 11.01 0.67 16.97
CA ILE A 51 11.61 -0.59 17.43
C ILE A 51 13.02 -0.26 17.94
N ASN A 52 13.32 -0.72 19.15
CA ASN A 52 14.66 -0.59 19.71
C ASN A 52 15.70 -1.29 18.80
N GLN A 53 16.86 -0.65 18.57
CA GLN A 53 17.94 -1.20 17.74
C GLN A 53 18.35 -2.63 18.16
N ALA A 54 18.46 -2.91 19.47
CA ALA A 54 18.80 -4.24 19.98
C ALA A 54 17.72 -5.30 19.69
N GLN A 55 16.48 -4.88 19.39
CA GLN A 55 15.42 -5.74 18.92
C GLN A 55 15.51 -5.96 17.39
N MET A 56 15.99 -4.97 16.64
CA MET A 56 16.26 -5.10 15.20
C MET A 56 17.41 -6.05 14.92
N ASP A 57 18.50 -5.98 15.70
CA ASP A 57 19.69 -6.83 15.55
C ASP A 57 19.40 -8.33 15.79
N ARG A 58 18.25 -8.66 16.37
CA ARG A 58 17.78 -10.05 16.60
C ARG A 58 17.11 -10.67 15.37
N TRP A 59 16.84 -9.90 14.33
CA TRP A 59 16.35 -10.41 13.05
C TRP A 59 17.53 -10.74 12.15
N SER A 60 17.79 -12.04 11.96
CA SER A 60 18.92 -12.50 11.16
C SER A 60 18.80 -12.15 9.67
N LEU A 61 17.58 -11.91 9.19
CA LEU A 61 17.28 -11.53 7.81
C LEU A 61 16.25 -10.41 7.81
N VAL A 62 16.60 -9.31 7.14
CA VAL A 62 15.68 -8.18 6.89
C VAL A 62 15.57 -8.00 5.38
N ALA A 63 14.39 -8.28 4.85
CA ALA A 63 14.07 -8.02 3.45
C ALA A 63 13.20 -6.77 3.37
N THR A 64 13.60 -5.81 2.54
CA THR A 64 12.82 -4.60 2.28
C THR A 64 11.92 -4.84 1.07
N LEU A 65 10.63 -4.53 1.22
CA LEU A 65 9.67 -4.54 0.12
C LEU A 65 9.24 -3.10 -0.17
N ASN A 66 9.91 -2.50 -1.15
CA ASN A 66 9.53 -1.19 -1.67
C ASN A 66 8.43 -1.34 -2.74
N TYR A 67 7.98 -0.21 -3.29
CA TYR A 67 7.10 -0.23 -4.46
C TYR A 67 7.72 -1.07 -5.59
N LEU A 68 6.85 -1.84 -6.25
CA LEU A 68 7.24 -2.71 -7.33
C LEU A 68 7.65 -1.89 -8.55
N SER A 69 8.40 -2.49 -9.48
CA SER A 69 8.52 -1.90 -10.80
C SER A 69 7.15 -1.83 -11.47
N HIS A 70 6.95 -0.82 -12.31
CA HIS A 70 5.73 -0.61 -13.08
C HIS A 70 5.23 -1.90 -13.75
N ASP A 71 6.12 -2.58 -14.49
CA ASP A 71 5.78 -3.81 -15.21
C ASP A 71 5.36 -4.96 -14.28
N ALA A 72 5.99 -5.07 -13.10
CA ALA A 72 5.66 -6.10 -12.13
C ALA A 72 4.27 -5.84 -11.51
N GLU A 73 3.95 -4.59 -11.19
CA GLU A 73 2.63 -4.23 -10.67
C GLU A 73 1.54 -4.42 -11.73
N VAL A 74 1.79 -3.99 -12.98
CA VAL A 74 0.89 -4.25 -14.12
C VAL A 74 0.61 -5.75 -14.26
N ALA A 75 1.65 -6.60 -14.20
CA ALA A 75 1.49 -8.05 -14.26
C ALA A 75 0.62 -8.61 -13.12
N ILE A 76 0.80 -8.09 -11.89
CA ILE A 76 -0.02 -8.50 -10.74
C ILE A 76 -1.48 -8.07 -10.92
N VAL A 77 -1.73 -6.84 -11.37
CA VAL A 77 -3.09 -6.34 -11.60
C VAL A 77 -3.78 -7.17 -12.68
N LEU A 78 -3.10 -7.46 -13.80
CA LEU A 78 -3.63 -8.32 -14.86
C LEU A 78 -3.90 -9.75 -14.40
N ALA A 79 -3.07 -10.29 -13.50
CA ALA A 79 -3.30 -11.61 -12.92
C ALA A 79 -4.54 -11.64 -12.00
N LYS A 80 -4.90 -10.52 -11.37
CA LYS A 80 -6.08 -10.38 -10.50
C LYS A 80 -7.32 -9.88 -11.22
N ALA A 81 -7.17 -9.26 -12.40
CA ALA A 81 -8.24 -8.79 -13.27
C ALA A 81 -8.00 -9.29 -14.71
N PRO A 82 -8.14 -10.60 -14.99
CA PRO A 82 -7.77 -11.19 -16.28
C PRO A 82 -8.55 -10.65 -17.48
N HIS A 83 -9.74 -10.06 -17.29
CA HIS A 83 -10.51 -9.43 -18.35
C HIS A 83 -9.79 -8.23 -18.99
N TYR A 84 -8.86 -7.59 -18.26
CA TYR A 84 -7.99 -6.55 -18.82
C TYR A 84 -6.82 -7.11 -19.64
N ASN A 85 -6.63 -8.44 -19.71
CA ASN A 85 -5.58 -9.08 -20.49
C ASN A 85 -5.89 -9.09 -22.00
N THR A 86 -6.19 -7.91 -22.54
CA THR A 86 -6.36 -7.59 -23.95
C THR A 86 -5.41 -6.45 -24.30
N GLU A 87 -5.16 -6.19 -25.58
CA GLU A 87 -4.26 -5.08 -25.97
C GLU A 87 -4.72 -3.74 -25.39
N LYS A 88 -6.02 -3.43 -25.49
CA LYS A 88 -6.60 -2.21 -24.92
C LYS A 88 -6.57 -2.24 -23.39
N GLY A 89 -6.97 -3.36 -22.78
CA GLY A 89 -7.03 -3.47 -21.33
C GLY A 89 -5.67 -3.38 -20.64
N ARG A 90 -4.61 -3.89 -21.27
CA ARG A 90 -3.23 -3.76 -20.78
C ARG A 90 -2.77 -2.31 -20.77
N ARG A 91 -3.15 -1.52 -21.78
CA ARG A 91 -2.87 -0.06 -21.81
C ARG A 91 -3.60 0.64 -20.66
N THR A 92 -4.88 0.31 -20.44
CA THR A 92 -5.66 0.85 -19.32
C THR A 92 -5.03 0.52 -17.97
N VAL A 93 -4.64 -0.73 -17.73
CA VAL A 93 -3.97 -1.13 -16.47
C VAL A 93 -2.62 -0.42 -16.33
N SER A 94 -1.86 -0.26 -17.42
CA SER A 94 -0.63 0.52 -17.40
C SER A 94 -0.90 1.97 -16.96
N GLN A 95 -1.92 2.63 -17.49
CA GLN A 95 -2.31 3.99 -17.06
C GLN A 95 -2.74 4.04 -15.59
N MET A 96 -3.45 3.02 -15.10
CA MET A 96 -3.83 2.92 -13.68
C MET A 96 -2.61 2.84 -12.77
N VAL A 97 -1.59 2.04 -13.14
CA VAL A 97 -0.34 1.94 -12.38
C VAL A 97 0.48 3.22 -12.47
N THR A 98 0.55 3.87 -13.65
CA THR A 98 1.21 5.18 -13.79
C THR A 98 0.57 6.24 -12.89
N LEU A 99 -0.75 6.28 -12.78
CA LEU A 99 -1.43 7.17 -11.85
C LEU A 99 -1.04 6.85 -10.40
N ALA A 100 -1.01 5.57 -10.02
CA ALA A 100 -0.58 5.17 -8.68
C ALA A 100 0.86 5.62 -8.39
N ASP A 101 1.77 5.53 -9.36
CA ASP A 101 3.13 6.02 -9.23
C ASP A 101 3.20 7.54 -9.02
N LEU A 102 2.40 8.32 -9.74
CA LEU A 102 2.29 9.77 -9.49
C LEU A 102 1.84 10.07 -8.06
N THR A 103 0.85 9.34 -7.53
CA THR A 103 0.42 9.53 -6.12
C THR A 103 1.52 9.17 -5.12
N ARG A 104 2.36 8.17 -5.42
CA ARG A 104 3.49 7.77 -4.57
C ARG A 104 4.59 8.82 -4.59
N THR A 105 4.90 9.37 -5.76
CA THR A 105 5.86 10.49 -5.88
C THR A 105 5.36 11.71 -5.12
N ALA A 106 4.11 12.10 -5.29
CA ALA A 106 3.53 13.24 -4.58
C ALA A 106 3.50 13.04 -3.05
N PHE A 107 3.21 11.82 -2.59
CA PHE A 107 3.33 11.47 -1.16
C PHE A 107 4.77 11.61 -0.65
N MET A 108 5.76 11.12 -1.40
CA MET A 108 7.18 11.26 -1.02
C MET A 108 7.65 12.72 -0.98
N ASN A 109 7.05 13.58 -1.80
CA ASN A 109 7.32 15.02 -1.82
C ASN A 109 6.56 15.79 -0.70
N GLY A 110 5.64 15.14 0.01
CA GLY A 110 4.78 15.78 1.01
C GLY A 110 3.60 16.57 0.43
N GLU A 111 3.27 16.37 -0.85
CA GLU A 111 2.13 17.00 -1.53
C GLU A 111 0.81 16.26 -1.28
N LEU A 112 0.88 14.95 -1.02
CA LEU A 112 -0.26 14.12 -0.66
C LEU A 112 -0.03 13.45 0.70
N SER A 113 -1.09 13.28 1.46
CA SER A 113 -1.13 12.49 2.70
C SER A 113 -1.60 11.04 2.48
N THR A 114 -2.24 10.77 1.33
CA THR A 114 -2.81 9.46 0.98
C THR A 114 -2.17 8.90 -0.28
N VAL A 115 -1.78 7.61 -0.26
CA VAL A 115 -1.07 6.95 -1.37
C VAL A 115 -1.78 5.70 -1.89
N MET A 116 -1.61 5.39 -3.18
CA MET A 116 -2.14 4.17 -3.79
C MET A 116 -1.21 2.97 -3.61
N SER A 117 -1.70 1.96 -2.89
CA SER A 117 -1.09 0.62 -2.86
C SER A 117 -1.48 -0.22 -4.09
N PRO A 118 -0.74 -1.29 -4.43
CA PRO A 118 -1.18 -2.24 -5.46
C PRO A 118 -2.57 -2.81 -5.22
N ARG A 119 -2.98 -2.97 -3.94
CA ARG A 119 -4.33 -3.39 -3.59
C ARG A 119 -5.38 -2.37 -4.06
N THR A 120 -5.09 -1.08 -3.91
CA THR A 120 -5.98 -0.01 -4.38
C THR A 120 -6.15 -0.07 -5.89
N VAL A 121 -5.07 -0.29 -6.65
CA VAL A 121 -5.11 -0.42 -8.11
C VAL A 121 -5.95 -1.63 -8.54
N ILE A 122 -5.78 -2.78 -7.87
CA ILE A 122 -6.56 -4.00 -8.13
C ILE A 122 -8.05 -3.76 -7.87
N THR A 123 -8.39 -3.15 -6.73
CA THR A 123 -9.78 -2.80 -6.39
C THR A 123 -10.37 -1.82 -7.40
N TRP A 124 -9.60 -0.83 -7.85
CA TRP A 124 -10.03 0.09 -8.89
C TRP A 124 -10.33 -0.63 -10.22
N ALA A 125 -9.43 -1.49 -10.69
CA ALA A 125 -9.65 -2.28 -11.90
C ALA A 125 -10.93 -3.14 -11.81
N GLN A 126 -11.13 -3.84 -10.69
CA GLN A 126 -12.33 -4.66 -10.48
C GLN A 126 -13.61 -3.82 -10.42
N ASN A 127 -13.58 -2.67 -9.76
CA ASN A 127 -14.72 -1.76 -9.71
C ASN A 127 -15.03 -1.15 -11.08
N ALA A 128 -14.01 -0.87 -11.90
CA ALA A 128 -14.19 -0.33 -13.24
C ALA A 128 -14.91 -1.33 -14.17
N GLU A 129 -14.71 -2.63 -13.98
CA GLU A 129 -15.49 -3.68 -14.66
C GLU A 129 -16.95 -3.66 -14.22
N ILE A 130 -17.21 -3.61 -12.91
CA ILE A 130 -18.56 -3.64 -12.33
C ILE A 130 -19.38 -2.42 -12.78
N PHE A 131 -18.82 -1.22 -12.60
CA PHE A 131 -19.50 0.04 -12.91
C PHE A 131 -19.42 0.43 -14.38
N ARG A 132 -18.58 -0.26 -15.16
CA ARG A 132 -18.30 0.05 -16.58
C ARG A 132 -17.87 1.51 -16.80
N ASN A 133 -17.19 2.08 -15.81
CA ASN A 133 -16.73 3.46 -15.81
C ASN A 133 -15.45 3.57 -14.97
N ILE A 134 -14.34 3.92 -15.62
CA ILE A 134 -13.00 3.98 -15.01
C ILE A 134 -12.93 5.12 -13.99
N GLY A 135 -13.40 6.32 -14.35
CA GLY A 135 -13.34 7.51 -13.48
C GLY A 135 -14.22 7.40 -12.25
N TYR A 136 -15.44 6.87 -12.41
CA TYR A 136 -16.33 6.60 -11.28
C TYR A 136 -15.73 5.55 -10.33
N ALA A 137 -15.18 4.47 -10.87
CA ALA A 137 -14.52 3.45 -10.07
C ALA A 137 -13.27 4.00 -9.37
N PHE A 138 -12.51 4.88 -10.02
CA PHE A 138 -11.35 5.54 -9.43
C PHE A 138 -11.76 6.34 -8.20
N ARG A 139 -12.84 7.12 -8.34
CA ARG A 139 -13.37 7.95 -7.26
C ARG A 139 -13.71 7.13 -6.02
N LEU A 140 -14.50 6.08 -6.20
CA LEU A 140 -14.93 5.20 -5.11
C LEU A 140 -13.77 4.42 -4.49
N SER A 141 -12.75 4.07 -5.28
CA SER A 141 -11.64 3.25 -4.83
C SER A 141 -10.55 4.06 -4.13
N PHE A 142 -10.36 5.32 -4.51
CA PHE A 142 -9.26 6.16 -4.04
C PHE A 142 -9.64 7.61 -3.75
N LEU A 143 -10.14 8.38 -4.72
CA LEU A 143 -10.29 9.84 -4.58
C LEU A 143 -11.11 10.26 -3.33
N ASN A 144 -12.17 9.52 -3.00
CA ASN A 144 -13.00 9.82 -1.83
C ASN A 144 -12.26 9.68 -0.48
N LYS A 145 -11.12 8.99 -0.46
CA LYS A 145 -10.26 8.82 0.72
C LYS A 145 -9.23 9.94 0.87
N CYS A 146 -9.01 10.72 -0.19
CA CYS A 146 -8.09 11.86 -0.16
C CYS A 146 -8.72 13.05 0.58
N ASP A 147 -7.85 13.84 1.21
CA ASP A 147 -8.22 15.14 1.76
C ASP A 147 -8.82 16.03 0.65
N GLU A 148 -9.81 16.84 0.99
CA GLU A 148 -10.54 17.66 0.02
C GLU A 148 -9.62 18.64 -0.72
N LEU A 149 -8.60 19.18 -0.03
CA LEU A 149 -7.61 20.09 -0.63
C LEU A 149 -6.68 19.35 -1.61
N GLU A 150 -6.46 18.06 -1.42
CA GLU A 150 -5.59 17.23 -2.24
C GLU A 150 -6.31 16.65 -3.48
N ARG A 151 -7.65 16.63 -3.47
CA ARG A 151 -8.45 16.02 -4.56
C ARG A 151 -8.20 16.68 -5.92
N GLN A 152 -7.94 17.98 -5.95
CA GLN A 152 -7.62 18.68 -7.19
C GLN A 152 -6.34 18.12 -7.81
N THR A 153 -5.26 18.00 -7.04
CA THR A 153 -3.99 17.42 -7.49
C THR A 153 -4.16 15.99 -7.99
N VAL A 154 -4.93 15.17 -7.26
CA VAL A 154 -5.20 13.78 -7.66
C VAL A 154 -6.02 13.71 -8.95
N ALA A 155 -6.95 14.65 -9.16
CA ALA A 155 -7.73 14.72 -10.39
C ALA A 155 -6.90 15.20 -11.59
N GLU A 156 -5.93 16.10 -11.40
CA GLU A 156 -4.95 16.47 -12.41
C GLU A 156 -4.09 15.27 -12.83
N PHE A 157 -3.69 14.41 -11.88
CA PHE A 157 -3.01 13.15 -12.20
C PHE A 157 -3.89 12.21 -13.01
N TYR A 158 -5.18 12.13 -12.68
CA TYR A 158 -6.14 11.35 -13.46
C TYR A 158 -6.26 11.87 -14.89
N GLN A 159 -6.46 13.17 -15.06
CA GLN A 159 -6.56 13.82 -16.37
C GLN A 159 -5.30 13.59 -17.19
N ARG A 160 -4.12 13.71 -16.59
CA ARG A 160 -2.83 13.46 -17.27
C ARG A 160 -2.67 12.01 -17.75
N CYS A 161 -3.24 11.04 -17.04
CA CYS A 161 -3.11 9.62 -17.38
C CYS A 161 -4.19 9.14 -18.35
N PHE A 162 -5.39 9.70 -18.30
CA PHE A 162 -6.57 9.20 -19.01
C PHE A 162 -7.15 10.19 -20.04
N ASP A 163 -6.63 11.42 -20.11
CA ASP A 163 -7.13 12.51 -20.95
C ASP A 163 -8.64 12.80 -20.74
N GLU A 164 -9.13 12.55 -19.51
CA GLU A 164 -10.52 12.70 -19.11
C GLU A 164 -10.60 13.48 -17.79
N GLU A 165 -11.56 14.41 -17.68
CA GLU A 165 -11.85 15.09 -16.42
C GLU A 165 -12.76 14.24 -15.54
N LEU A 166 -12.48 14.24 -14.23
CA LEU A 166 -13.41 13.68 -13.25
C LEU A 166 -14.54 14.69 -13.02
N PRO A 167 -15.82 14.29 -13.11
CA PRO A 167 -16.97 15.21 -13.01
C PRO A 167 -17.04 16.07 -11.75
N GLU A 168 -16.30 15.69 -10.70
CA GLU A 168 -16.28 16.35 -9.39
C GLU A 168 -14.91 16.97 -9.05
N SER A 169 -13.96 16.97 -10.00
CA SER A 169 -12.62 17.59 -9.87
C SER A 169 -12.68 19.11 -9.76
N ALA A 170 -13.67 19.72 -10.40
CA ALA A 170 -13.94 21.12 -10.31
C ALA A 170 -15.24 21.24 -9.52
N ALA A 171 -15.14 21.68 -8.26
CA ALA A 171 -16.21 22.36 -7.55
C ALA A 171 -17.64 22.03 -8.02
N SER A 172 -18.30 21.06 -7.38
CA SER A 172 -19.75 21.14 -7.18
C SER A 172 -20.13 22.26 -6.17
N THR A 173 -19.27 23.26 -6.05
CA THR A 173 -19.40 24.49 -5.26
C THR A 173 -19.66 25.71 -6.17
N ALA A 174 -20.24 25.47 -7.34
CA ALA A 174 -21.00 26.48 -8.06
C ALA A 174 -22.32 25.85 -8.51
N MET A 175 -23.40 26.19 -7.79
CA MET A 175 -24.81 25.79 -7.99
C MET A 175 -25.28 24.57 -7.22
N GLY A 176 -25.63 24.84 -5.96
CA GLY A 176 -26.54 24.09 -5.09
C GLY A 176 -26.91 24.97 -3.90
#